data_AF-A0A353R048-F1
#
_entry.id   AF-A0A353R048-F1
#
_cell.length_a   1.000
_cell.length_b   1.000
_cell.length_c   1.000
_cell.angle_alpha   90.00
_cell.angle_beta   90.00
_cell.angle_gamma   90.00
#
_symmetry.space_group_name_H-M   'P 1'
#
loop_
_entity.id
_entity.type
_entity.pdbx_description
1 polymer ?
#
loop_
_entity_poly.entity_id
_entity_poly.type
_entity_poly.pdbx_seq_one_letter_code
_entity_poly.pdbx_strand_id
1 'polypeptide(L)'
;MGRAELWTFWTAGRNHYAVMLRNNLDLGDPRGALQLDWSIPLGHSPVRGYVQYFYGYGDGLIDYDFIANRLSVGFLLTDWM
;
A
#
# COMPACT_ATOMS: atom_id res chain seq x y z
N MET A 1 -11.87 6.74 11.03
CA MET A 1 -12.43 7.28 9.76
C MET A 1 -11.45 8.29 9.16
N GLY A 2 -10.39 7.81 8.50
CA GLY A 2 -9.35 8.67 7.90
C GLY A 2 -9.95 9.68 6.92
N ARG A 3 -9.66 10.97 7.12
CA ARG A 3 -10.27 12.09 6.36
C ARG A 3 -9.50 12.45 5.09
N ALA A 4 -8.24 12.02 4.98
CA ALA A 4 -7.42 12.24 3.80
C ALA A 4 -6.75 10.93 3.36
N GLU A 5 -6.95 10.57 2.12
CA GLU A 5 -6.26 9.47 1.45
C GLU A 5 -5.69 10.00 0.14
N LEU A 6 -4.40 9.79 -0.05
CA LEU A 6 -3.66 10.21 -1.23
C LEU A 6 -3.06 8.98 -1.87
N TRP A 7 -3.44 8.73 -3.12
CA TRP A 7 -2.82 7.71 -3.95
C TRP A 7 -1.93 8.35 -5.00
N THR A 8 -0.72 7.82 -5.14
CA THR A 8 0.23 8.19 -6.18
C THR A 8 0.60 6.93 -6.94
N PHE A 9 0.41 6.96 -8.26
CA PHE A 9 0.76 5.86 -9.14
C PHE A 9 1.85 6.33 -10.09
N TRP A 10 2.93 5.56 -10.20
CA TRP A 10 4.02 5.81 -11.12
C TRP A 10 4.29 4.55 -11.93
N THR A 11 4.15 4.65 -13.24
CA THR A 11 4.59 3.60 -14.17
C THR A 11 5.95 3.97 -14.77
N ALA A 12 6.95 3.12 -14.56
CA ALA A 12 8.28 3.25 -15.15
C ALA A 12 8.53 2.06 -16.10
N GLY A 13 8.28 2.27 -17.39
CA GLY A 13 8.37 1.22 -18.40
C GLY A 13 7.34 0.12 -18.17
N ARG A 14 7.78 -1.07 -17.77
CA ARG A 14 6.90 -2.21 -17.44
C ARG A 14 6.67 -2.40 -15.94
N ASN A 15 7.34 -1.62 -15.09
CA ASN A 15 7.17 -1.67 -13.64
C ASN A 15 6.11 -0.65 -13.21
N HIS A 16 5.25 -1.02 -12.26
CA HIS A 16 4.31 -0.09 -11.66
C HIS A 16 4.57 0.03 -10.17
N TYR A 17 4.55 1.27 -9.71
CA TYR A 17 4.69 1.63 -8.32
C TYR A 17 3.41 2.35 -7.92
N ALA A 18 2.84 1.97 -6.79
CA ALA A 18 1.78 2.71 -6.15
C ALA A 18 2.19 3.06 -4.73
N VAL A 19 1.80 4.25 -4.30
CA VAL A 19 2.00 4.70 -2.94
C VAL A 19 0.67 5.25 -2.45
N MET A 20 0.15 4.69 -1.38
CA MET A 20 -0.99 5.24 -0.66
C MET A 20 -0.54 5.82 0.66
N LEU A 21 -0.96 7.05 0.90
CA LEU A 21 -0.76 7.80 2.12
C LEU A 21 -2.13 8.14 2.67
N ARG A 22 -2.48 7.60 3.84
CA ARG A 22 -3.71 7.92 4.54
C ARG A 22 -3.39 8.66 5.82
N ASN A 23 -4.13 9.69 6.14
CA ASN A 23 -4.00 10.42 7.39
C ASN A 23 -5.38 10.79 7.94
N ASN A 24 -5.53 10.71 9.26
CA ASN A 24 -6.77 11.08 9.93
C ASN A 24 -6.93 12.61 10.11
N LEU A 25 -5.88 13.42 9.86
CA LEU A 25 -5.86 14.88 10.02
C LEU A 25 -6.47 15.36 11.35
N ASP A 26 -6.44 14.50 12.37
CA ASP A 26 -7.04 14.76 13.67
C ASP A 26 -5.97 15.37 14.58
N LEU A 27 -6.15 16.63 14.97
CA LEU A 27 -5.18 17.40 15.74
C LEU A 27 -4.99 16.86 17.18
N GLY A 28 -5.92 16.02 17.66
CA GLY A 28 -5.83 15.39 18.98
C GLY A 28 -5.04 14.08 19.00
N ASP A 29 -5.02 13.33 17.89
CA ASP A 29 -4.29 12.06 17.76
C ASP A 29 -3.95 11.80 16.28
N PRO A 30 -2.80 12.29 15.80
CA PRO A 30 -2.43 12.24 14.38
C PRO A 30 -2.07 10.81 13.96
N ARG A 31 -3.05 10.08 13.42
CA ARG A 31 -2.88 8.71 12.91
C ARG A 31 -2.70 8.70 11.40
N GLY A 32 -1.72 7.92 10.94
CA GLY A 32 -1.39 7.77 9.52
C GLY A 32 -1.28 6.31 9.06
N ALA A 33 -1.34 6.09 7.75
CA ALA A 33 -0.93 4.84 7.14
C ALA A 33 -0.19 5.15 5.83
N LEU A 34 0.82 4.34 5.55
CA LEU A 34 1.61 4.34 4.34
C LEU A 34 1.52 2.94 3.76
N GLN A 35 1.22 2.85 2.47
CA GLN A 35 1.26 1.61 1.72
C GLN A 35 2.10 1.84 0.47
N LEU A 36 3.03 0.94 0.22
CA LEU A 36 3.91 0.92 -0.94
C LEU A 36 3.63 -0.37 -1.70
N ASP A 37 3.16 -0.24 -2.93
CA ASP A 37 2.91 -1.36 -3.82
C ASP A 37 3.89 -1.28 -4.99
N TRP A 38 4.50 -2.40 -5.35
CA TRP A 38 5.41 -2.52 -6.47
C TRP A 38 5.06 -3.78 -7.26
N SER A 39 4.73 -3.59 -8.53
CA SER A 39 4.56 -4.68 -9.48
C SER A 39 5.64 -4.67 -10.54
N ILE A 40 6.19 -5.86 -10.79
CA ILE A 40 7.27 -6.09 -11.75
C ILE A 40 6.85 -7.25 -12.67
N PRO A 41 7.03 -7.15 -13.99
CA PRO A 41 6.80 -8.27 -14.88
C PRO A 41 7.90 -9.32 -14.72
N LEU A 42 7.51 -10.57 -14.45
CA LEU A 42 8.46 -11.68 -14.38
C LEU A 42 8.61 -12.31 -15.76
N GLY A 43 9.51 -11.73 -16.56
CA GLY A 43 9.88 -12.26 -17.88
C GLY A 43 8.85 -12.01 -18.98
N HIS A 44 8.61 -13.04 -19.80
CA HIS A 44 7.73 -13.04 -20.98
C HIS A 44 6.33 -13.62 -20.70
N SER A 45 6.11 -14.14 -19.49
CA SER A 45 4.83 -14.69 -19.06
C SER A 45 3.91 -13.56 -18.55
N PRO A 46 2.58 -13.75 -18.54
CA PRO A 46 1.63 -12.78 -17.97
C PRO A 46 1.76 -12.61 -16.45
N VAL A 47 2.68 -13.34 -15.82
CA VAL A 47 2.94 -13.31 -14.39
C VAL A 47 3.71 -12.05 -14.02
N ARG A 48 3.15 -11.27 -13.11
CA ARG A 48 3.82 -10.13 -12.48
C ARG A 48 4.12 -10.47 -11.02
N GLY A 49 5.35 -10.23 -10.58
CA GLY A 49 5.66 -10.21 -9.15
C GLY A 49 5.01 -8.99 -8.52
N TYR A 50 4.40 -9.16 -7.36
CA TYR A 50 3.75 -8.10 -6.61
C TYR A 50 4.29 -8.06 -5.19
N VAL A 51 4.75 -6.89 -4.77
CA VAL A 51 5.22 -6.64 -3.41
C VAL A 51 4.40 -5.49 -2.86
N GLN A 52 3.80 -5.69 -1.70
CA GLN A 52 3.03 -4.69 -0.98
C GLN A 52 3.60 -4.57 0.43
N TYR A 53 3.95 -3.36 0.82
CA TYR A 53 4.41 -3.04 2.16
C TYR A 53 3.47 -2.02 2.77
N PHE A 54 2.73 -2.44 3.78
CA PHE A 54 1.83 -1.59 4.54
C PHE A 54 2.45 -1.27 5.91
N TYR A 55 2.39 0.00 6.28
CA TYR A 55 2.85 0.52 7.56
C TYR A 55 1.85 1.55 8.05
N GLY A 56 1.09 1.26 9.11
CA GLY A 56 0.10 2.24 9.57
C GLY A 56 -0.53 1.93 10.91
N TYR A 57 -1.20 2.95 11.44
CA TYR A 57 -1.98 2.90 12.67
C TYR A 57 -3.35 2.26 12.37
N GLY A 58 -3.73 1.23 13.13
CA GLY A 58 -5.04 0.59 13.04
C GLY A 58 -6.16 1.50 13.55
N ASP A 59 -7.29 1.57 12.84
CA ASP A 59 -8.45 2.42 13.18
C ASP A 59 -9.32 1.80 14.31
N GLY A 60 -8.72 0.99 15.20
CA GLY A 60 -9.45 0.10 16.12
C GLY A 60 -9.29 0.46 17.60
N LEU A 61 -10.41 0.70 18.29
CA LEU A 61 -10.51 0.97 19.74
C LEU A 61 -10.03 -0.17 20.66
N ILE A 62 -9.72 -1.35 20.11
CA ILE A 62 -9.29 -2.54 20.85
C ILE A 62 -7.78 -2.80 20.73
N ASP A 63 -7.08 -2.09 19.84
CA ASP A 63 -5.62 -2.20 19.66
C ASP A 63 -5.01 -0.80 19.43
N TYR A 64 -5.20 0.03 20.44
CA TYR A 64 -5.01 1.49 20.44
C TYR A 64 -3.55 1.96 20.18
N ASP A 65 -2.56 1.05 20.17
CA ASP A 65 -1.12 1.39 20.16
C ASP A 65 -0.24 0.59 19.16
N PHE A 66 -0.81 -0.26 18.30
CA PHE A 66 0.02 -1.10 17.43
C PHE A 66 0.17 -0.53 16.01
N ILE A 67 1.40 -0.11 15.72
CA ILE A 67 1.88 0.12 14.35
C ILE A 67 1.88 -1.24 13.64
N ALA A 68 0.98 -1.41 12.68
CA ALA A 68 0.92 -2.62 11.88
C ALA A 68 1.87 -2.48 10.69
N ASN A 69 2.98 -3.22 10.72
CA ASN A 69 3.89 -3.41 9.61
C ASN A 69 3.57 -4.76 8.93
N ARG A 70 3.00 -4.71 7.73
CA ARG A 70 2.67 -5.89 6.94
C ARG A 70 3.45 -5.86 5.64
N LEU A 71 4.31 -6.86 5.43
CA LEU A 71 4.93 -7.13 4.15
C LEU A 71 4.18 -8.27 3.47
N SER A 72 3.75 -8.05 2.24
CA SER A 72 3.04 -9.00 1.39
C SER A 72 3.82 -9.16 0.09
N VAL A 73 4.08 -10.40 -0.28
CA VAL A 73 4.76 -10.75 -1.53
C VAL A 73 3.93 -11.80 -2.21
N GLY A 74 3.67 -11.62 -3.50
CA GLY A 74 2.82 -12.51 -4.27
C GLY A 74 3.09 -12.41 -5.76
N PHE A 75 2.26 -13.10 -6.52
CA PHE A 75 2.29 -13.12 -7.97
C PHE A 75 0.90 -12.80 -8.50
N LEU A 76 0.82 -11.87 -9.43
CA LEU A 76 -0.38 -11.55 -10.20
C LEU A 76 -0.31 -12.37 -11.50
N LEU A 77 -1.26 -13.28 -11.70
CA LEU A 77 -1.31 -14.12 -12.92
C LEU A 77 -1.84 -13.37 -14.15
N THR A 78 -2.62 -12.32 -13.93
CA THR A 78 -3.25 -11.50 -14.97
C THR A 78 -3.20 -10.06 -14.50
N ASP A 79 -2.55 -9.20 -15.29
CA ASP A 79 -2.74 -7.76 -15.20
C ASP A 79 -4.20 -7.49 -15.56
N TRP A 80 -4.89 -6.65 -14.81
CA TRP A 80 -6.32 -6.36 -14.99
C TRP A 80 -6.52 -5.26 -16.05
N MET A 81 -5.51 -5.10 -16.92
CA MET A 81 -5.44 -4.17 -18.04
C MET A 81 -5.21 -4.93 -19.34
#